data_AF-A0A3D1J5A1-F1
#
_entry.id   AF-A0A3D1J5A1-F1
#
_cell.length_a   1.000
_cell.length_b   1.000
_cell.length_c   1.000
_cell.angle_alpha   90.00
_cell.angle_beta   90.00
_cell.angle_gamma   90.00
#
_symmetry.space_group_name_H-M   'P 1'
#
loop_
_entity.id
_entity.type
_entity.pdbx_description
1 polymer ?
#
loop_
_entity_poly.entity_id
_entity_poly.type
_entity_poly.pdbx_seq_one_letter_code
_entity_poly.pdbx_strand_id
1 'polypeptide(L)'
;MLEIKDLHAFYGKSHVLHGVDLVVNQGEIVSLLGRNGVGRSTTVKATMGQVHSTGSIRFKGEEMVGLKAFQIAHKGLGYVPEHRDIFPTLTVEQNLILGEKKKGSSKSARWSLKDMYQMFPRLQERQHTQAGVLSGGEQQML
;
A
#
# COMPACT_ATOMS: atom_id res chain seq x y z
N MET A 1 -3.63 5.73 12.94
CA MET A 1 -4.94 5.13 13.21
C MET A 1 -5.74 5.11 11.93
N LEU A 2 -6.34 3.97 11.60
CA LEU A 2 -7.28 3.74 10.50
C LEU A 2 -8.61 3.30 11.14
N GLU A 3 -9.71 3.89 10.71
CA GLU A 3 -11.06 3.56 11.15
C GLU A 3 -11.93 3.37 9.91
N ILE A 4 -12.55 2.21 9.79
CA ILE A 4 -13.49 1.85 8.73
C ILE A 4 -14.83 1.59 9.41
N LYS A 5 -15.88 2.24 8.90
CA LYS A 5 -17.24 2.11 9.41
C LYS A 5 -18.22 1.87 8.29
N ASP A 6 -19.05 0.84 8.44
CA ASP A 6 -20.11 0.46 7.51
C ASP A 6 -19.63 0.44 6.05
N LEU A 7 -18.45 -0.16 5.81
CA LEU A 7 -17.83 -0.15 4.50
C LEU A 7 -18.53 -1.12 3.54
N HIS A 8 -19.04 -0.55 2.46
CA HIS A 8 -19.55 -1.29 1.31
C HIS A 8 -18.65 -1.06 0.10
N ALA A 9 -18.47 -2.07 -0.75
CA ALA A 9 -17.66 -1.95 -1.95
C ALA A 9 -18.22 -2.74 -3.13
N PHE A 10 -18.04 -2.17 -4.33
CA PHE A 10 -18.72 -2.61 -5.53
C PHE A 10 -17.77 -2.72 -6.73
N TYR A 11 -17.89 -3.79 -7.49
CA TYR A 11 -17.31 -3.91 -8.83
C TYR A 11 -18.44 -3.92 -9.86
N GLY A 12 -18.67 -2.78 -10.50
CA GLY A 12 -19.84 -2.59 -11.36
C GLY A 12 -21.12 -2.83 -10.57
N LYS A 13 -21.90 -3.85 -10.96
CA LYS A 13 -23.14 -4.24 -10.27
C LYS A 13 -22.94 -5.22 -9.12
N SER A 14 -21.73 -5.77 -8.94
CA SER A 14 -21.44 -6.75 -7.89
C SER A 14 -21.13 -6.05 -6.58
N HIS A 15 -21.94 -6.34 -5.55
CA HIS A 15 -21.73 -5.88 -4.17
C HIS A 15 -20.87 -6.93 -3.44
N VAL A 16 -19.66 -6.55 -3.02
CA VAL A 16 -18.65 -7.50 -2.50
C VAL A 16 -18.42 -7.35 -1.00
N LEU A 17 -18.38 -6.13 -0.47
CA LEU A 17 -18.31 -5.87 0.97
C LEU A 17 -19.66 -5.38 1.45
N HIS A 18 -20.17 -5.96 2.53
CA HIS A 18 -21.51 -5.71 3.06
C HIS A 18 -21.43 -5.18 4.49
N GLY A 19 -21.10 -3.89 4.66
CA GLY A 19 -21.06 -3.24 5.98
C GLY A 19 -19.91 -3.75 6.84
N VAL A 20 -18.67 -3.48 6.44
CA VAL A 20 -17.47 -3.90 7.20
C VAL A 20 -17.05 -2.78 8.16
N ASP A 21 -16.86 -3.14 9.44
CA ASP A 21 -16.25 -2.28 10.46
C ASP A 21 -14.86 -2.80 10.84
N LEU A 22 -13.87 -1.90 10.92
CA LEU A 22 -12.51 -2.24 11.31
C LEU A 22 -11.82 -1.03 11.94
N VAL A 23 -11.04 -1.25 13.00
CA VAL A 23 -10.17 -0.23 13.59
C VAL A 23 -8.75 -0.78 13.66
N VAL A 24 -7.78 0.04 13.26
CA VAL A 24 -6.34 -0.22 13.42
C VAL A 24 -5.71 0.97 14.12
N ASN A 25 -5.24 0.74 15.34
CA ASN A 25 -4.62 1.76 16.18
C ASN A 25 -3.22 2.13 15.68
N GLN A 26 -2.68 3.23 16.20
CA GLN A 26 -1.31 3.62 15.87
C GLN A 26 -0.30 2.60 16.42
N GLY A 27 0.58 2.10 15.55
CA GLY A 27 1.58 1.08 15.93
C GLY A 27 1.03 -0.34 15.97
N GLU A 28 -0.26 -0.54 15.70
CA GLU A 28 -0.88 -1.85 15.69
C GLU A 28 -0.62 -2.57 14.36
N ILE A 29 -0.44 -3.89 14.44
CA ILE A 29 -0.36 -4.79 13.30
C ILE A 29 -1.61 -5.66 13.32
N VAL A 30 -2.43 -5.55 12.27
CA VAL A 30 -3.68 -6.32 12.13
C VAL A 30 -3.59 -7.19 10.89
N SER A 31 -4.04 -8.44 11.01
CA SER A 31 -4.16 -9.37 9.89
C SER A 31 -5.63 -9.67 9.59
N LEU A 32 -6.04 -9.48 8.34
CA LEU A 32 -7.37 -9.82 7.87
C LEU A 32 -7.38 -11.21 7.22
N LEU A 33 -8.02 -12.16 7.89
CA LEU A 33 -8.04 -13.57 7.50
C LEU A 33 -9.41 -13.99 6.95
N GLY A 34 -9.41 -15.05 6.15
CA GLY A 34 -10.63 -15.68 5.63
C GLY A 34 -10.42 -16.37 4.29
N ARG A 35 -11.46 -17.06 3.82
CA ARG A 35 -11.41 -17.84 2.57
C ARG A 35 -11.16 -16.95 1.34
N ASN A 36 -10.71 -17.57 0.25
CA ASN A 36 -10.62 -16.87 -1.03
C ASN A 36 -12.00 -16.36 -1.45
N GLY A 37 -12.05 -15.11 -1.93
CA GLY A 37 -13.30 -14.45 -2.31
C GLY A 37 -14.06 -13.74 -1.18
N VAL A 38 -13.63 -13.84 0.08
CA VAL A 38 -14.34 -13.20 1.22
C VAL A 38 -14.20 -11.66 1.26
N GLY A 39 -13.49 -11.04 0.31
CA GLY A 39 -13.35 -9.58 0.24
C GLY A 39 -12.11 -8.99 0.91
N ARG A 40 -11.11 -9.80 1.29
CA ARG A 40 -9.84 -9.31 1.89
C ARG A 40 -9.15 -8.25 1.04
N SER A 41 -8.83 -8.60 -0.21
CA SER A 41 -8.19 -7.67 -1.15
C SER A 41 -9.12 -6.50 -1.49
N THR A 42 -10.43 -6.73 -1.59
CA THR A 42 -11.42 -5.66 -1.81
C THR A 42 -11.41 -4.63 -0.68
N THR A 43 -11.28 -5.07 0.58
CA THR A 43 -11.20 -4.17 1.75
C THR A 43 -9.98 -3.25 1.64
N VAL A 44 -8.81 -3.81 1.32
CA VAL A 44 -7.58 -3.02 1.15
C VAL A 44 -7.68 -2.07 -0.05
N LYS A 45 -8.19 -2.55 -1.19
CA LYS A 45 -8.36 -1.73 -2.40
C LYS A 45 -9.39 -0.61 -2.23
N ALA A 46 -10.50 -0.86 -1.51
CA ALA A 46 -11.49 0.16 -1.18
C ALA A 46 -10.89 1.24 -0.28
N THR A 47 -10.10 0.84 0.74
CA THR A 47 -9.34 1.77 1.60
C THR A 47 -8.41 2.67 0.80
N MET A 48 -7.86 2.16 -0.30
CA MET A 48 -6.99 2.91 -1.22
C MET A 48 -7.73 3.65 -2.33
N GLY A 49 -9.07 3.71 -2.30
CA GLY A 49 -9.87 4.40 -3.32
C GLY A 49 -9.77 3.78 -4.72
N GLN A 50 -9.38 2.50 -4.82
CA GLN A 50 -9.26 1.77 -6.09
C GLN A 50 -10.57 1.07 -6.51
N VAL A 51 -11.54 1.00 -5.59
CA VAL A 51 -12.84 0.38 -5.82
C VAL A 51 -13.90 1.35 -5.34
N HIS A 52 -15.02 1.43 -6.07
CA HIS A 52 -16.15 2.23 -5.62
C HIS A 52 -16.65 1.69 -4.28
N SER A 53 -16.79 2.58 -3.30
CA SER A 53 -17.19 2.23 -1.95
C SER A 53 -18.06 3.31 -1.32
N THR A 54 -18.88 2.91 -0.36
CA THR A 54 -19.69 3.77 0.50
C THR A 54 -19.45 3.41 1.96
N GLY A 55 -19.93 4.24 2.89
CA GLY A 55 -19.56 4.18 4.30
C GLY A 55 -18.51 5.23 4.63
N SER A 56 -17.65 4.96 5.61
CA SER A 56 -16.58 5.88 6.04
C SER A 56 -15.24 5.16 6.18
N ILE A 57 -14.18 5.80 5.71
CA ILE A 57 -12.79 5.32 5.84
C ILE A 57 -11.94 6.50 6.31
N ARG A 58 -11.59 6.53 7.59
CA ARG A 58 -10.81 7.60 8.18
C ARG A 58 -9.37 7.18 8.44
N PHE A 59 -8.43 7.91 7.86
CA PHE A 59 -7.00 7.75 8.13
C PHE A 59 -6.46 8.98 8.87
N LYS A 60 -5.90 8.76 10.06
CA LYS A 60 -5.45 9.84 10.97
C LYS A 60 -6.52 10.91 11.21
N GLY A 61 -7.79 10.48 11.29
CA GLY A 61 -8.93 11.35 11.56
C GLY A 61 -9.52 12.04 10.33
N GLU A 62 -8.89 11.95 9.16
CA GLU A 62 -9.36 12.53 7.90
C GLU A 62 -10.16 11.50 7.09
N GLU A 63 -11.25 11.91 6.44
CA GLU A 63 -12.08 11.06 5.58
C GLU A 63 -11.41 10.81 4.23
N MET A 64 -11.40 9.55 3.78
CA MET A 64 -10.73 9.09 2.56
C MET A 64 -11.72 8.73 1.45
N VAL A 65 -12.98 8.43 1.78
CA VAL A 65 -14.00 8.06 0.78
C VAL A 65 -14.17 9.18 -0.25
N GLY A 66 -14.18 8.82 -1.54
CA GLY A 66 -14.28 9.75 -2.66
C GLY A 66 -12.95 10.36 -3.13
N LEU A 67 -11.86 10.18 -2.37
CA LEU A 67 -10.52 10.59 -2.82
C LEU A 67 -9.95 9.60 -3.85
N LYS A 68 -9.15 10.14 -4.77
CA LYS A 68 -8.38 9.32 -5.71
C LYS A 68 -7.20 8.66 -4.99
N ALA A 69 -6.80 7.48 -5.44
CA ALA A 69 -5.72 6.69 -4.84
C ALA A 69 -4.42 7.49 -4.60
N PHE A 70 -4.01 8.34 -5.54
CA PHE A 70 -2.82 9.18 -5.35
C PHE A 70 -2.98 10.19 -4.21
N GLN A 71 -4.17 10.75 -3.99
CA GLN A 71 -4.42 11.69 -2.89
C GLN A 71 -4.30 10.98 -1.54
N ILE A 72 -4.84 9.75 -1.45
CA ILE A 72 -4.72 8.89 -0.26
C ILE A 72 -3.24 8.56 0.03
N ALA A 73 -2.46 8.21 -1.01
CA ALA A 73 -1.03 7.95 -0.87
C ALA A 73 -0.23 9.17 -0.37
N HIS A 74 -0.61 10.39 -0.79
CA HIS A 74 0.02 11.62 -0.32
C HIS A 74 -0.28 11.91 1.16
N LYS A 75 -1.43 11.48 1.68
CA LYS A 75 -1.76 11.54 3.12
C LYS A 75 -0.96 10.53 3.97
N GLY A 76 -0.23 9.62 3.31
CA GLY A 76 0.73 8.71 3.92
C GLY A 76 0.21 7.30 4.18
N LEU A 77 -0.88 6.90 3.52
CA LEU A 77 -1.31 5.50 3.48
C LEU A 77 -0.67 4.80 2.29
N GLY A 78 0.13 3.77 2.55
CA GLY A 78 0.81 2.98 1.52
C GLY A 78 0.05 1.69 1.21
N TYR A 79 0.19 1.20 -0.01
CA TYR A 79 -0.39 -0.08 -0.45
C TYR A 79 0.66 -0.86 -1.21
N VAL A 80 0.92 -2.07 -0.72
CA VAL A 80 1.75 -3.07 -1.41
C VAL A 80 0.80 -4.18 -1.86
N PRO A 81 0.52 -4.29 -3.16
CA PRO A 81 -0.39 -5.29 -3.67
C PRO A 81 0.22 -6.70 -3.62
N GLU A 82 -0.64 -7.70 -3.83
CA GLU A 82 -0.22 -9.11 -3.94
C GLU A 82 0.59 -9.38 -5.21
N HIS A 83 0.24 -8.74 -6.32
CA HIS A 83 1.07 -8.76 -7.53
C HIS A 83 2.29 -7.86 -7.33
N ARG A 84 3.44 -8.32 -7.80
CA ARG A 84 4.73 -7.64 -7.62
C ARG A 84 4.86 -6.51 -8.63
N ASP A 85 4.28 -5.35 -8.30
CA ASP A 85 4.24 -4.15 -9.15
C ASP A 85 5.56 -3.36 -9.12
N ILE A 86 6.68 -4.06 -9.28
CA ILE A 86 7.97 -3.44 -9.52
C ILE A 86 8.05 -2.92 -10.96
N PHE A 87 8.96 -1.98 -11.24
CA PHE A 87 9.31 -1.57 -12.59
C PHE A 87 10.43 -2.49 -13.11
N PRO A 88 10.13 -3.53 -13.91
CA PRO A 88 11.09 -4.60 -14.21
C PRO A 88 12.27 -4.14 -15.07
N THR A 89 12.08 -3.08 -15.86
CA THR A 89 13.10 -2.50 -16.75
C THR A 89 14.05 -1.56 -16.00
N LEU A 90 13.68 -1.12 -14.80
CA LEU A 90 14.50 -0.29 -13.95
C LEU A 90 15.38 -1.15 -13.05
N THR A 91 16.51 -0.60 -12.60
CA THR A 91 17.33 -1.24 -11.58
C THR A 91 16.64 -1.26 -10.22
N VAL A 92 17.12 -2.10 -9.31
CA VAL A 92 16.69 -2.12 -7.91
C VAL A 92 16.79 -0.73 -7.28
N GLU A 93 17.93 -0.06 -7.45
CA GLU A 93 18.13 1.31 -6.95
C GLU A 93 17.12 2.30 -7.53
N GLN A 94 16.86 2.24 -8.84
CA GLN A 94 15.90 3.13 -9.49
C GLN A 94 14.47 2.91 -8.98
N ASN A 95 14.07 1.66 -8.73
CA ASN A 95 12.77 1.35 -8.11
C ASN A 95 12.65 1.99 -6.71
N LEU A 96 13.68 1.84 -5.87
CA LEU A 96 13.69 2.40 -4.51
C LEU A 96 13.66 3.94 -4.51
N ILE A 97 14.42 4.57 -5.41
CA ILE A 97 14.45 6.04 -5.54
C ILE A 97 13.08 6.61 -5.95
N LEU A 98 12.28 5.89 -6.74
CA LEU A 98 10.92 6.33 -7.09
C LEU A 98 9.99 6.42 -5.87
N GLY A 99 10.22 5.57 -4.86
CA GLY A 99 9.49 5.58 -3.58
C GLY A 99 10.03 6.61 -2.58
N GLU A 100 11.21 7.18 -2.81
CA GLU A 100 11.84 8.11 -1.88
C GLU A 100 11.14 9.48 -1.90
N LYS A 101 10.58 9.88 -0.75
CA LYS A 101 9.98 11.20 -0.59
C LYS A 101 11.06 12.24 -0.28
N LYS A 102 11.23 13.23 -1.16
CA LYS A 102 12.18 14.35 -0.96
C LYS A 102 11.87 15.12 0.34
N LYS A 103 12.92 15.54 1.05
CA LYS A 103 12.89 16.29 2.33
C LYS A 103 12.10 17.62 2.35
N GLY A 104 11.48 18.04 1.24
CA GLY A 104 10.79 19.34 1.13
C GLY A 104 9.26 19.30 1.20
N SER A 105 8.60 18.14 1.09
CA SER A 105 7.12 18.06 1.03
C SER A 105 6.43 17.76 2.37
N SER A 106 7.20 17.35 3.38
CA SER A 106 6.77 17.21 4.78
C SER A 106 8.04 17.02 5.61
N LYS A 107 8.08 17.52 6.85
CA LYS A 107 9.28 17.65 7.72
C LYS A 107 10.06 16.38 8.07
N SER A 108 9.89 15.26 7.36
CA SER A 108 10.76 14.10 7.46
C SER A 108 10.65 13.22 6.21
N ALA A 109 11.66 13.23 5.35
CA ALA A 109 11.98 12.02 4.60
C ALA A 109 12.38 10.98 5.66
N ARG A 110 11.44 10.13 6.07
CA ARG A 110 11.62 9.20 7.18
C ARG A 110 12.59 8.07 6.84
N TRP A 111 12.70 7.74 5.55
CA TRP A 111 13.51 6.63 5.04
C TRP A 111 14.33 7.13 3.86
N SER A 112 15.65 6.97 3.96
CA SER A 112 16.60 7.15 2.88
C SER A 112 16.89 5.81 2.19
N LEU A 113 17.48 5.87 0.99
CA LEU A 113 17.95 4.67 0.29
C LEU A 113 18.86 3.79 1.17
N LYS A 114 19.73 4.42 1.98
CA LYS A 114 20.62 3.71 2.92
C LYS A 114 19.83 2.91 3.96
N ASP A 115 18.76 3.48 4.50
CA ASP A 115 17.92 2.81 5.49
C ASP A 115 17.18 1.60 4.87
N MET A 116 16.75 1.73 3.61
CA MET A 116 16.13 0.62 2.86
C MET A 116 17.13 -0.52 2.65
N TYR A 117 18.38 -0.23 2.29
CA TYR A 117 19.44 -1.23 2.16
C TYR A 117 19.82 -1.89 3.49
N GLN A 118 19.77 -1.15 4.61
CA GLN A 118 19.97 -1.76 5.93
C GLN A 118 18.86 -2.76 6.27
N MET A 119 17.62 -2.47 5.88
CA MET A 119 16.48 -3.37 6.10
C MET A 119 16.48 -4.56 5.14
N PHE A 120 16.94 -4.35 3.89
CA PHE A 120 17.02 -5.39 2.86
C PHE A 120 18.42 -5.45 2.21
N PRO A 121 19.43 -6.04 2.88
CA PRO A 121 20.81 -6.08 2.37
C PRO A 121 20.94 -6.76 1.00
N ARG A 122 20.06 -7.73 0.70
CA ARG A 122 20.01 -8.41 -0.61
C ARG A 122 19.72 -7.46 -1.77
N LEU A 123 18.93 -6.41 -1.54
CA LEU A 123 18.68 -5.39 -2.56
C LEU A 123 19.92 -4.54 -2.83
N GLN A 124 20.77 -4.32 -1.81
CA GLN A 124 22.02 -3.58 -1.98
C GLN A 124 23.03 -4.35 -2.83
N GLU A 125 23.18 -5.65 -2.58
CA GLU A 125 24.03 -6.54 -3.39
C GLU A 125 23.64 -6.52 -4.89
N ARG A 126 22.36 -6.23 -5.17
CA ARG A 126 21.76 -6.23 -6.52
C ARG A 126 21.37 -4.83 -7.01
N GLN A 127 21.87 -3.75 -6.40
CA GLN A 127 21.37 -2.39 -6.64
C GLN A 127 21.38 -1.95 -8.12
N HIS A 128 22.37 -2.42 -8.90
CA HIS A 128 22.51 -2.12 -10.34
C HIS A 128 21.91 -3.18 -11.26
N THR A 129 21.32 -4.24 -10.70
CA THR A 129 20.62 -5.29 -11.47
C THR A 129 19.22 -4.81 -11.82
N GLN A 130 18.75 -5.12 -13.04
CA GLN A 130 17.36 -4.87 -13.44
C GLN A 130 16.39 -5.70 -12.57
N ALA A 131 15.31 -5.08 -12.10
CA ALA A 131 14.39 -5.71 -11.18
C ALA A 131 13.66 -6.93 -11.79
N GLY A 132 13.52 -6.97 -13.12
CA GLY A 132 12.89 -8.08 -13.84
C GLY A 132 13.64 -9.41 -13.76
N VAL A 133 14.96 -9.41 -13.48
CA VAL A 133 15.76 -10.65 -13.38
C VAL A 133 15.95 -11.14 -11.94
N LEU A 134 15.37 -10.44 -10.97
CA LEU A 134 15.35 -10.87 -9.58
C LEU A 134 14.49 -12.12 -9.40
N SER A 135 14.83 -12.95 -8.42
CA SER A 135 13.96 -14.04 -7.99
C SER A 135 12.63 -13.49 -7.45
N GLY A 136 11.60 -14.32 -7.41
CA GLY A 136 10.30 -13.89 -6.92
C GLY A 136 10.28 -13.40 -5.47
N GLY A 137 11.14 -13.96 -4.61
CA GLY A 137 11.29 -13.48 -3.23
C GLY A 137 11.97 -12.12 -3.17
N GLU A 138 13.00 -11.89 -3.99
CA GLU A 138 13.68 -10.60 -4.09
C GLU A 138 12.76 -9.51 -4.66
N GLN A 139 11.93 -9.84 -5.66
CA GLN A 139 10.92 -8.94 -6.20
C GLN A 139 9.81 -8.60 -5.20
N GLN A 140 9.57 -9.45 -4.19
CA GLN A 140 8.60 -9.16 -3.13
C GLN A 140 9.19 -8.23 -2.06
N MET A 141 10.52 -8.23 -1.91
CA MET A 141 11.23 -7.33 -0.99
C MET A 141 11.38 -5.92 -1.56
N LEU A 142 11.54 -5.81 -2.89
CA LEU A 142 11.65 -4.55 -3.62
C LEU A 142 10.28 -3.85 -3.76
#